data_AF-A0A5J5FDT7-F1
#
_entry.id   AF-A0A5J5FDT7-F1
#
_cell.length_a   1.000
_cell.length_b   1.000
_cell.length_c   1.000
_cell.angle_alpha   90.00
_cell.angle_beta   90.00
_cell.angle_gamma   90.00
#
_symmetry.space_group_name_H-M   'P 1'
#
loop_
_entity.id
_entity.type
_entity.pdbx_description
1 polymer ?
#
loop_
_entity_poly.entity_id
_entity_poly.type
_entity_poly.pdbx_seq_one_letter_code
_entity_poly.pdbx_strand_id
1 'polypeptide(L)'
;MYRKALQLYLKDADTEAGRGRKSLLWGGWCAMKLNMDQIALEMMKKAVEEDPNYAYAHLSLAIASARNGDKDQARISKKRYLELVEQEPYEKRECEGLEMLNKAKQYASEWLKSFIISVMDRYRRDMEICLNSGQKQ
;
A
#
# COMPACT_ATOMS: atom_id res chain seq x y z
N MET A 1 10.76 -0.27 -13.77
CA MET A 1 10.78 -0.03 -12.30
C MET A 1 9.92 -1.06 -11.55
N TYR A 2 8.63 -1.23 -11.87
CA TYR A 2 7.74 -2.18 -11.17
C TYR A 2 8.20 -3.65 -11.13
N ARG A 3 8.80 -4.18 -12.20
CA ARG A 3 9.28 -5.58 -12.22
C ARG A 3 10.34 -5.86 -11.16
N LYS A 4 11.27 -4.93 -10.95
CA LYS A 4 12.33 -5.10 -9.94
C LYS A 4 11.77 -4.94 -8.53
N ALA A 5 10.86 -3.99 -8.32
CA ALA A 5 10.16 -3.81 -7.06
C ALA A 5 9.37 -5.08 -6.69
N LEU A 6 8.59 -5.62 -7.62
CA LEU A 6 7.86 -6.87 -7.41
C LEU A 6 8.80 -8.04 -7.05
N GLN A 7 9.94 -8.16 -7.72
CA GLN A 7 10.93 -9.20 -7.39
C GLN A 7 11.42 -9.10 -5.93
N LEU A 8 11.66 -7.88 -5.44
CA LEU A 8 12.07 -7.66 -4.05
C LEU A 8 10.93 -8.03 -3.09
N TYR A 9 9.71 -7.57 -3.37
CA TYR A 9 8.55 -7.90 -2.53
C TYR A 9 8.28 -9.41 -2.47
N LEU A 10 8.41 -10.12 -3.60
CA LEU A 10 8.24 -11.58 -3.62
C LEU A 10 9.35 -12.31 -2.86
N LYS A 11 10.58 -11.80 -2.89
CA LYS A 11 11.69 -12.37 -2.12
C LYS A 11 11.49 -12.20 -0.62
N ASP A 12 10.94 -11.06 -0.21
CA ASP A 12 10.80 -10.70 1.19
C ASP A 12 9.45 -11.15 1.78
N ALA A 13 8.50 -11.59 0.94
CA ALA A 13 7.12 -11.92 1.32
C ALA A 13 6.99 -12.97 2.43
N ASP A 14 7.97 -13.86 2.60
CA ASP A 14 7.96 -14.90 3.65
C ASP A 14 8.76 -14.50 4.90
N THR A 15 9.46 -13.36 4.85
CA THR A 15 10.22 -12.83 5.99
C THR A 15 9.31 -12.03 6.92
N GLU A 16 9.66 -11.93 8.19
CA GLU A 16 8.91 -11.09 9.14
C GLU A 16 8.92 -9.61 8.74
N ALA A 17 10.02 -9.14 8.14
CA ALA A 17 10.14 -7.78 7.62
C ALA A 17 9.26 -7.53 6.36
N GLY A 18 9.06 -8.55 5.52
CA GLY A 18 8.31 -8.42 4.26
C GLY A 18 6.85 -8.91 4.31
N ARG A 19 6.45 -9.65 5.36
CA ARG A 19 5.04 -10.00 5.64
C ARG A 19 4.18 -8.84 6.12
N GLY A 20 4.77 -7.69 6.44
CA GLY A 20 3.99 -6.51 6.83
C GLY A 20 2.94 -6.15 5.78
N ARG A 21 1.68 -5.93 6.20
CA ARG A 21 0.53 -5.57 5.34
C ARG A 21 0.86 -4.59 4.21
N LYS A 22 1.68 -3.57 4.51
CA LYS A 22 2.11 -2.53 3.57
C LYS A 22 3.00 -3.11 2.46
N SER A 23 3.97 -3.94 2.80
CA SER A 23 4.88 -4.60 1.84
C SER A 23 4.10 -5.46 0.85
N LEU A 24 3.18 -6.29 1.35
CA LEU A 24 2.29 -7.12 0.53
C LEU A 24 1.39 -6.26 -0.38
N LEU A 25 0.82 -5.17 0.15
CA LEU A 25 -0.01 -4.24 -0.63
C LEU A 25 0.79 -3.65 -1.80
N TRP A 26 1.97 -3.08 -1.55
CA TRP A 26 2.79 -2.43 -2.58
C TRP A 26 3.30 -3.42 -3.63
N GLY A 27 3.66 -4.63 -3.21
CA GLY A 27 4.01 -5.72 -4.13
C GLY A 27 2.83 -6.11 -5.02
N GLY A 28 1.63 -6.26 -4.46
CA GLY A 28 0.43 -6.55 -5.24
C GLY A 28 0.08 -5.44 -6.23
N TRP A 29 0.25 -4.17 -5.85
CA TRP A 29 0.10 -3.05 -6.79
C TRP A 29 1.13 -3.08 -7.92
N CYS A 30 2.38 -3.44 -7.62
CA CYS A 30 3.40 -3.66 -8.66
C CYS A 30 2.97 -4.77 -9.62
N ALA A 31 2.43 -5.88 -9.12
CA ALA A 31 1.91 -6.97 -9.93
C ALA A 31 0.75 -6.53 -10.83
N MET A 32 -0.21 -5.74 -10.32
CA MET A 32 -1.30 -5.18 -11.13
C MET A 32 -0.79 -4.27 -12.25
N LYS A 33 0.22 -3.44 -11.98
CA LYS A 33 0.85 -2.58 -13.01
C LYS A 33 1.57 -3.38 -14.09
N LEU A 34 1.93 -4.62 -13.80
CA LEU A 34 2.53 -5.57 -14.74
C LEU A 34 1.50 -6.54 -15.35
N ASN A 35 0.21 -6.36 -15.09
CA ASN A 35 -0.89 -7.24 -15.50
C ASN A 35 -0.72 -8.70 -15.00
N MET A 36 -0.05 -8.87 -13.86
CA MET A 36 0.07 -10.15 -13.17
C MET A 36 -1.06 -10.29 -12.15
N ASP A 37 -2.29 -10.37 -12.65
CA ASP A 37 -3.50 -10.22 -11.83
C ASP A 37 -3.64 -11.32 -10.76
N GLN A 38 -3.22 -12.55 -11.07
CA GLN A 38 -3.24 -13.65 -10.10
C GLN A 38 -2.25 -13.42 -8.94
N ILE A 39 -1.03 -12.91 -9.25
CA ILE A 39 -0.03 -12.58 -8.22
C ILE A 39 -0.55 -11.42 -7.36
N ALA A 40 -1.14 -10.40 -8.00
CA ALA A 40 -1.77 -9.30 -7.27
C ALA A 40 -2.85 -9.81 -6.31
N LEU A 41 -3.73 -10.68 -6.78
CA LEU A 41 -4.80 -11.26 -5.96
C LEU A 41 -4.25 -11.99 -4.73
N GLU A 42 -3.22 -12.83 -4.90
CA GLU A 42 -2.61 -13.56 -3.79
C GLU A 42 -1.97 -12.62 -2.76
N MET A 43 -1.22 -11.62 -3.22
CA MET A 43 -0.58 -10.64 -2.33
C MET A 43 -1.63 -9.81 -1.57
N MET A 44 -2.74 -9.44 -2.21
CA MET A 44 -3.82 -8.69 -1.57
C MET A 44 -4.59 -9.54 -0.54
N LYS A 45 -4.74 -10.85 -0.77
CA LYS A 45 -5.30 -11.76 0.23
C LYS A 45 -4.42 -11.84 1.47
N LYS A 46 -3.12 -12.05 1.29
CA LYS A 46 -2.14 -12.05 2.40
C LYS A 46 -2.13 -10.71 3.14
N ALA A 47 -2.24 -9.58 2.43
CA ALA A 47 -2.30 -8.26 3.06
C ALA A 47 -3.53 -8.10 3.99
N VAL A 48 -4.68 -8.71 3.62
CA VAL A 48 -5.89 -8.75 4.47
C VAL A 48 -5.72 -9.73 5.64
N GLU A 49 -5.05 -10.87 5.43
CA GLU A 49 -4.78 -11.85 6.49
C GLU A 49 -3.88 -11.27 7.59
N GLU A 50 -2.86 -10.51 7.20
CA GLU A 50 -1.90 -9.88 8.12
C GLU A 50 -2.50 -8.70 8.89
N ASP A 51 -3.41 -7.94 8.28
CA ASP A 51 -4.19 -6.92 8.98
C ASP A 51 -5.62 -6.83 8.43
N PRO A 52 -6.56 -7.54 9.08
CA PRO A 52 -7.97 -7.55 8.68
C PRO A 52 -8.67 -6.20 8.81
N ASN A 53 -8.10 -5.26 9.56
CA ASN A 53 -8.66 -3.92 9.78
C ASN A 53 -8.01 -2.86 8.87
N TYR A 54 -7.04 -3.26 8.03
CA TYR A 54 -6.45 -2.35 7.07
C TYR A 54 -7.38 -2.15 5.86
N ALA A 55 -8.15 -1.07 5.88
CA ALA A 55 -9.16 -0.76 4.88
C ALA A 55 -8.62 -0.86 3.43
N TYR A 56 -7.41 -0.35 3.17
CA TYR A 56 -6.85 -0.38 1.81
C TYR A 56 -6.47 -1.77 1.32
N ALA A 57 -6.20 -2.75 2.20
CA ALA A 57 -6.05 -4.13 1.79
C ALA A 57 -7.36 -4.67 1.22
N HIS A 58 -8.50 -4.38 1.85
CA HIS A 58 -9.82 -4.75 1.33
C HIS A 58 -10.18 -4.04 0.03
N LEU A 59 -9.88 -2.74 -0.09
CA LEU A 59 -10.09 -2.03 -1.36
C LEU A 59 -9.23 -2.62 -2.48
N SER A 60 -7.96 -2.92 -2.19
CA SER A 60 -7.03 -3.43 -3.20
C SER A 60 -7.35 -4.88 -3.57
N LEU A 61 -7.80 -5.70 -2.62
CA LEU A 61 -8.36 -7.03 -2.86
C LEU A 61 -9.60 -6.94 -3.75
N ALA A 62 -10.49 -5.97 -3.51
CA ALA A 62 -11.66 -5.79 -4.37
C ALA A 62 -11.29 -5.51 -5.82
N ILE A 63 -10.29 -4.66 -6.06
CA ILE A 63 -9.81 -4.34 -7.41
C ILE A 63 -9.12 -5.56 -8.04
N ALA A 64 -8.27 -6.27 -7.29
CA ALA A 64 -7.60 -7.47 -7.79
C ALA A 64 -8.59 -8.58 -8.14
N SER A 65 -9.58 -8.85 -7.29
CA SER A 65 -10.67 -9.81 -7.56
C SER A 65 -11.47 -9.43 -8.80
N ALA A 66 -11.82 -8.15 -8.97
CA ALA A 66 -12.53 -7.69 -10.14
C ALA A 66 -11.73 -7.89 -11.44
N ARG A 67 -10.41 -7.63 -11.42
CA ARG A 67 -9.51 -7.90 -12.56
C ARG A 67 -9.41 -9.40 -12.88
N ASN A 68 -9.50 -10.25 -11.86
CA ASN A 68 -9.50 -11.70 -12.01
C ASN A 68 -10.89 -12.29 -12.36
N GLY A 69 -11.92 -11.45 -12.53
CA GLY A 69 -13.28 -11.87 -12.87
C GLY A 69 -14.16 -12.28 -11.68
N ASP A 70 -13.63 -12.30 -10.46
CA ASP A 70 -14.35 -12.66 -9.25
C ASP A 70 -15.14 -11.45 -8.70
N LYS A 71 -16.32 -11.23 -9.28
CA LYS A 71 -17.18 -10.09 -8.93
C LYS A 71 -17.77 -10.21 -7.52
N ASP A 72 -17.99 -11.42 -7.03
CA ASP A 72 -18.56 -11.64 -5.70
C ASP A 72 -17.56 -11.27 -4.61
N GLN A 73 -16.33 -11.77 -4.71
CA GLN A 73 -15.26 -11.36 -3.80
C GLN A 73 -15.00 -9.86 -3.89
N ALA A 74 -15.02 -9.29 -5.10
CA ALA A 74 -14.84 -7.85 -5.28
C ALA A 74 -15.90 -7.04 -4.52
N ARG A 75 -17.16 -7.47 -4.58
CA ARG A 75 -18.26 -6.82 -3.84
C ARG A 75 -18.10 -6.96 -2.33
N ILE A 76 -17.74 -8.15 -1.84
CA ILE A 76 -17.53 -8.43 -0.42
C ILE A 76 -16.40 -7.55 0.14
N SER A 77 -15.23 -7.56 -0.52
CA SER A 77 -14.08 -6.77 -0.08
C SER A 77 -14.34 -5.27 -0.19
N LYS A 78 -15.06 -4.81 -1.22
CA LYS A 78 -15.48 -3.39 -1.31
C LYS A 78 -16.40 -3.00 -0.17
N LYS A 79 -17.36 -3.86 0.20
CA LYS A 79 -18.24 -3.62 1.35
C LYS A 79 -17.42 -3.49 2.63
N ARG A 80 -16.47 -4.40 2.87
CA ARG A 80 -15.62 -4.36 4.05
C ARG A 80 -14.76 -3.11 4.12
N TYR A 81 -14.23 -2.65 3.00
CA TYR A 81 -13.54 -1.35 2.92
C TYR A 81 -14.43 -0.21 3.40
N LEU A 82 -15.68 -0.13 2.93
CA LEU A 82 -16.62 0.93 3.30
C LEU A 82 -16.96 0.90 4.80
N GLU A 83 -17.18 -0.30 5.37
CA GLU A 83 -17.42 -0.45 6.81
C GLU A 83 -16.25 0.05 7.66
N LEU A 84 -15.01 -0.22 7.23
CA LEU A 84 -13.81 0.17 7.98
C LEU A 84 -13.57 1.68 7.92
N VAL A 85 -13.70 2.31 6.74
CA VAL A 85 -13.50 3.76 6.61
C VAL A 85 -14.62 4.59 7.24
N GLU A 86 -15.80 4.01 7.43
CA GLU A 86 -16.90 4.64 8.17
C GLU A 86 -16.64 4.64 9.68
N GLN A 87 -16.05 3.57 10.22
CA GLN A 87 -15.70 3.46 11.64
C GLN A 87 -14.52 4.35 12.01
N GLU A 88 -13.49 4.35 11.17
CA GLU A 88 -12.31 5.19 11.34
C GLU A 88 -11.98 5.85 10.00
N PRO A 89 -12.26 7.16 9.84
CA PRO A 89 -11.83 7.92 8.67
C PRO A 89 -10.31 7.90 8.56
N TYR A 90 -9.80 6.95 7.78
CA TYR A 90 -8.38 6.62 7.71
C TYR A 90 -7.58 7.72 7.01
N GLU A 91 -6.31 7.89 7.39
CA GLU A 91 -5.40 8.81 6.72
C GLU A 91 -5.28 8.48 5.22
N LYS A 92 -5.08 9.51 4.39
CA LYS A 92 -4.93 9.31 2.94
C LYS A 92 -3.72 8.40 2.65
N ARG A 93 -3.80 7.53 1.65
CA ARG A 93 -2.69 6.61 1.27
C ARG A 93 -1.37 7.32 1.03
N GLU A 94 -1.46 8.53 0.52
CA GLU A 94 -0.35 9.43 0.26
C GLU A 94 0.43 9.75 1.55
N CYS A 95 -0.25 9.78 2.70
CA CYS A 95 0.35 10.01 4.02
C CYS A 95 1.11 8.78 4.52
N GLU A 96 0.60 7.57 4.25
CA GLU A 96 1.35 6.34 4.53
C GLU A 96 2.63 6.24 3.67
N GLY A 97 2.53 6.61 2.39
CA GLY A 97 3.69 6.67 1.50
C GLY A 97 4.75 7.67 2.01
N LEU A 98 4.30 8.82 2.50
CA LEU A 98 5.16 9.82 3.14
C LEU A 98 5.82 9.31 4.43
N GLU A 99 5.06 8.65 5.30
CA GLU A 99 5.58 8.01 6.52
C GLU A 99 6.70 7.03 6.17
N MET A 100 6.50 6.19 5.14
CA MET A 100 7.49 5.24 4.66
C MET A 100 8.75 5.92 4.14
N LEU A 101 8.61 6.98 3.33
CA LEU A 101 9.75 7.76 2.83
C LEU A 101 10.52 8.42 3.98
N ASN A 102 9.82 8.95 4.98
CA ASN A 102 10.44 9.53 6.17
C ASN A 102 11.21 8.49 6.99
N LYS A 103 10.66 7.29 7.20
CA LYS A 103 11.37 6.18 7.86
C LYS A 103 12.59 5.74 7.04
N ALA A 104 12.43 5.53 5.74
CA ALA A 104 13.54 5.15 4.86
C ALA A 104 14.66 6.19 4.86
N LYS A 105 14.32 7.48 4.88
CA LYS A 105 15.27 8.60 4.95
C LYS A 105 16.16 8.56 6.19
N GLN A 106 15.67 8.07 7.34
CA GLN A 106 16.43 8.02 8.60
C GLN A 106 17.61 7.06 8.55
N TYR A 107 17.49 5.98 7.77
CA TYR A 107 18.50 4.92 7.67
C TYR A 107 19.19 4.86 6.30
N ALA A 108 18.90 5.82 5.41
CA ALA A 108 19.42 5.86 4.06
C ALA A 108 20.87 6.38 4.00
N SER A 109 21.64 5.88 3.03
CA SER A 109 22.92 6.49 2.65
C SER A 109 22.72 7.93 2.16
N GLU A 110 23.78 8.75 2.18
CA GLU A 110 23.70 10.16 1.82
C GLU A 110 23.10 10.43 0.43
N TRP A 111 23.45 9.60 -0.57
CA TRP A 111 22.86 9.70 -1.90
C TRP A 111 21.36 9.37 -1.88
N LEU A 112 20.96 8.26 -1.24
CA LEU A 112 19.57 7.83 -1.20
C LEU A 112 18.71 8.81 -0.40
N LYS A 113 19.25 9.35 0.69
CA LYS A 113 18.64 10.40 1.49
C LYS A 113 18.37 11.65 0.65
N SER A 114 19.36 12.10 -0.13
CA SER A 114 19.22 13.23 -1.04
C SER A 114 18.15 12.97 -2.12
N PHE A 115 18.13 11.75 -2.67
CA PHE A 115 17.11 11.34 -3.64
C PHE A 115 15.70 11.37 -3.02
N ILE A 116 15.52 10.78 -1.84
CA ILE A 116 14.24 10.77 -1.11
C ILE A 116 13.76 12.19 -0.86
N ILE A 117 14.64 13.09 -0.40
CA ILE A 117 14.30 14.51 -0.19
C ILE A 117 13.81 15.15 -1.49
N SER A 118 14.48 14.91 -2.62
CA SER A 118 14.05 15.46 -3.92
C SER A 118 12.68 14.94 -4.38
N VAL A 119 12.37 13.67 -4.09
CA VAL A 119 11.07 13.06 -4.39
C VAL A 119 10.01 13.71 -3.52
N MET A 120 10.25 13.81 -2.22
CA MET A 120 9.35 14.46 -1.27
C MET A 120 9.08 15.91 -1.70
N ASP A 121 10.10 16.71 -1.98
CA ASP A 121 9.92 18.11 -2.38
C ASP A 121 9.04 18.29 -3.62
N ARG A 122 9.07 17.34 -4.56
CA ARG A 122 8.20 17.36 -5.75
C ARG A 122 6.71 17.24 -5.40
N TYR A 123 6.39 16.53 -4.32
CA TYR A 123 5.01 16.29 -3.86
C TYR A 123 4.65 17.12 -2.62
N ARG A 124 5.41 18.19 -2.31
CA ARG A 124 5.25 19.02 -1.10
C ARG A 124 3.81 19.44 -0.81
N ARG A 125 3.07 19.89 -1.83
CA ARG A 125 1.66 20.31 -1.69
C ARG A 125 0.73 19.16 -1.31
N ASP A 126 0.92 17.98 -1.90
CA ASP A 126 0.11 16.80 -1.58
C ASP A 126 0.43 16.28 -0.17
N MET A 127 1.66 16.52 0.30
CA MET A 127 2.12 16.14 1.64
C MET A 127 1.64 17.09 2.75
N GLU A 128 1.38 18.37 2.46
CA GLU A 128 0.81 19.31 3.45
C GLU A 128 -0.57 18.87 3.93
N ILE A 129 -1.32 18.18 3.07
CA ILE A 129 -2.62 17.58 3.39
C ILE A 129 -2.48 16.53 4.51
N CYS A 130 -1.34 15.83 4.57
CA CYS A 130 -1.05 14.81 5.57
C CYS A 130 -0.67 15.38 6.94
N LEU A 131 -0.06 16.58 6.96
CA LEU A 131 0.27 17.26 8.21
C LEU A 131 -0.97 17.85 8.89
N ASN A 132 -1.96 18.24 8.09
CA ASN A 132 -3.20 18.86 8.58
C ASN A 132 -4.32 17.84 8.89
N SER A 133 -4.19 16.58 8.45
CA SER A 133 -5.17 15.51 8.76
C SER A 133 -5.07 14.97 10.19
N GLY A 134 -3.92 15.14 10.86
CA GLY A 134 -3.72 14.77 12.27
C GLY A 134 -4.19 15.83 13.29
N GLN A 135 -4.77 16.94 12.85
CA GLN A 135 -5.25 18.04 13.72
C GLN A 135 -6.77 18.12 13.89
N LYS A 136 -7.52 17.08 13.52
CA LYS A 136 -8.95 17.02 13.89
C LYS A 136 -9.08 16.48 15.31
N GLN A 137 -9.34 17.40 16.23
CA GLN A 137 -9.88 17.15 17.58
C GLN A 137 -11.13 16.30 17.52
#